data_AF-A0A2E6B2C0-F1
#
_entry.id   AF-A0A2E6B2C0-F1
#
_cell.length_a   1.000
_cell.length_b   1.000
_cell.length_c   1.000
_cell.angle_alpha   90.00
_cell.angle_beta   90.00
_cell.angle_gamma   90.00
#
_symmetry.space_group_name_H-M   'P 1'
#
loop_
_entity.id
_entity.type
_entity.pdbx_description
1 polymer ?
#
loop_
_entity_poly.entity_id
_entity_poly.type
_entity_poly.pdbx_seq_one_letter_code
_entity_poly.pdbx_strand_id
1 'polypeptide(L)' 'MPTVKVRENEPFDVALRRFKRSCEKAGILSEVRRREFYEKPTAVRKRKAAAAVKRHLKKLQRESKRFEKSF' A
#
# COMPACT_ATOMS: atom_id res chain seq x y z
N MET A 1 9.11 3.22 -13.56
CA MET A 1 10.03 3.17 -12.41
C MET A 1 10.18 4.57 -11.83
N PRO A 2 10.29 4.72 -10.51
CA PRO A 2 10.43 6.01 -9.85
C PRO A 2 11.78 6.64 -10.16
N THR A 3 11.77 7.89 -10.58
CA THR A 3 12.96 8.70 -10.85
C THR A 3 12.92 9.93 -9.94
N VAL A 4 13.93 10.12 -9.09
CA VAL A 4 14.04 11.29 -8.20
C VAL A 4 15.31 12.05 -8.56
N LYS A 5 15.15 13.30 -9.00
CA LYS A 5 16.27 14.24 -9.20
C LYS A 5 16.63 14.88 -7.86
N VAL A 6 17.92 14.92 -7.53
CA VAL A 6 18.44 15.63 -6.35
C VAL A 6 18.45 17.13 -6.66
N ARG A 7 18.00 17.95 -5.72
CA ARG A 7 18.02 19.42 -5.84
C ARG A 7 19.30 19.97 -5.22
N GLU A 8 19.80 21.10 -5.71
CA GLU A 8 21.14 21.61 -5.35
C GLU A 8 21.31 21.96 -3.86
N ASN A 9 20.24 22.32 -3.14
CA ASN A 9 20.27 22.63 -1.71
C ASN A 9 19.60 21.56 -0.84
N GLU A 10 19.46 20.33 -1.33
CA GLU A 10 18.79 19.25 -0.57
C GLU A 10 19.82 18.30 0.07
N PRO A 11 19.74 18.07 1.40
CA PRO A 11 20.57 17.05 2.04
C PRO A 11 20.25 15.66 1.45
N PHE A 12 21.29 14.85 1.24
CA PHE A 12 21.20 13.52 0.62
C PHE A 12 20.11 12.63 1.24
N ASP A 13 19.99 12.63 2.57
CA ASP A 13 19.01 11.81 3.30
C ASP A 13 17.56 12.15 2.94
N VAL A 14 17.28 13.42 2.61
CA VAL A 14 15.93 13.85 2.24
C VAL A 14 15.58 13.36 0.83
N ALA A 15 16.53 13.40 -0.10
CA ALA A 15 16.39 12.85 -1.44
C ALA A 15 16.20 11.32 -1.40
N LEU A 16 16.97 10.61 -0.56
CA LEU A 16 16.83 9.17 -0.36
C LEU A 16 15.47 8.80 0.23
N ARG A 17 14.99 9.55 1.21
CA ARG A 17 13.66 9.34 1.80
C ARG A 17 12.55 9.53 0.76
N ARG A 18 12.68 10.52 -0.13
CA ARG A 18 11.74 10.76 -1.24
C ARG A 18 11.75 9.59 -2.23
N PHE A 19 12.94 9.09 -2.56
CA PHE A 19 13.08 7.92 -3.42
C PHE A 19 12.43 6.68 -2.82
N LYS A 20 12.70 6.36 -1.54
CA LYS A 20 12.06 5.23 -0.83
C LYS A 20 10.54 5.34 -0.86
N ARG A 21 9.98 6.51 -0.55
CA ARG A 21 8.52 6.76 -0.64
C ARG A 21 7.99 6.61 -2.07
N SER A 22 8.76 7.02 -3.08
CA SER A 22 8.37 6.88 -4.48
C SER A 22 8.34 5.40 -4.90
N CYS A 23 9.31 4.59 -4.47
CA CYS A 23 9.32 3.13 -4.67
C CYS A 23 8.16 2.43 -3.95
N GLU A 24 7.86 2.82 -2.71
CA GLU A 24 6.73 2.31 -1.95
C GLU A 24 5.39 2.69 -2.59
N LYS A 25 5.23 3.95 -3.02
CA LYS A 25 4.03 4.44 -3.70
C LYS A 25 3.81 3.75 -5.05
N ALA A 26 4.90 3.52 -5.79
CA ALA A 26 4.84 2.75 -7.04
C ALA A 26 4.56 1.26 -6.79
N GLY A 27 4.66 0.77 -5.55
CA GLY A 27 4.32 -0.60 -5.18
C GLY A 27 5.25 -1.66 -5.77
N ILE A 28 6.46 -1.27 -6.20
CA ILE A 28 7.38 -2.15 -6.95
C ILE A 28 7.71 -3.42 -6.15
N LEU A 29 8.03 -3.28 -4.86
CA LEU A 29 8.34 -4.44 -4.01
C LEU A 29 7.14 -5.37 -3.83
N SER A 30 5.94 -4.81 -3.73
CA SER A 30 4.70 -5.59 -3.64
C SER A 30 4.41 -6.33 -4.94
N GLU A 31 4.75 -5.72 -6.08
CA GLU A 31 4.59 -6.33 -7.38
C GLU A 31 5.59 -7.46 -7.63
N VAL A 32 6.87 -7.26 -7.28
CA VAL A 32 7.91 -8.29 -7.35
C VAL A 32 7.46 -9.53 -6.56
N ARG A 33 7.09 -9.35 -5.29
CA ARG A 33 6.60 -10.45 -4.43
C ARG A 33 5.36 -11.15 -4.98
N ARG A 34 4.48 -10.42 -5.66
CA ARG A 34 3.28 -10.99 -6.29
C ARG A 34 3.63 -11.83 -7.53
N ARG A 35 4.72 -11.49 -8.22
CA ARG A 35 5.17 -12.14 -9.46
C ARG A 35 6.18 -13.27 -9.22
N GLU A 36 6.71 -13.41 -7.99
CA GLU A 36 7.66 -14.47 -7.61
C GLU A 36 7.14 -15.88 -7.90
N PHE A 37 5.84 -16.10 -7.82
CA PHE A 37 5.20 -17.39 -8.09
C PHE A 37 3.94 -17.23 -8.92
N TYR A 38 3.60 -18.28 -9.68
CA TYR A 38 2.33 -18.33 -10.39
C TYR A 38 1.17 -18.49 -9.40
N GLU A 39 0.20 -17.59 -9.47
CA GLU A 39 -1.05 -17.67 -8.73
C GLU A 39 -2.19 -18.01 -9.70
N LYS A 40 -2.84 -19.16 -9.50
CA LYS A 40 -3.99 -19.57 -10.33
C LYS A 40 -5.07 -18.46 -10.33
N PRO A 41 -5.76 -18.18 -11.45
CA PRO A 41 -6.77 -17.13 -11.52
C PRO A 41 -7.85 -17.22 -10.44
N THR A 42 -8.23 -18.44 -10.03
CA THR A 42 -9.19 -18.68 -8.94
C THR A 42 -8.67 -18.23 -7.58
N ALA A 43 -7.39 -18.48 -7.28
CA ALA A 43 -6.74 -18.05 -6.05
C ALA A 43 -6.65 -16.51 -5.99
N VAL A 44 -6.29 -15.86 -7.11
CA VAL A 44 -6.28 -14.39 -7.22
C VAL A 44 -7.66 -13.81 -6.90
N ARG A 45 -8.74 -14.38 -7.46
CA ARG A 45 -10.13 -13.93 -7.22
C ARG A 45 -10.51 -14.11 -5.74
N LYS A 46 -10.22 -15.28 -5.15
CA LYS A 46 -10.51 -15.58 -3.74
C LYS A 46 -9.79 -14.61 -2.79
N ARG A 47 -8.50 -14.34 -3.04
CA ARG A 47 -7.69 -13.40 -2.26
C ARG A 47 -8.24 -11.97 -2.32
N LYS A 48 -8.62 -11.51 -3.52
CA LYS A 48 -9.22 -10.17 -3.72
C LYS A 48 -10.57 -10.04 -2.99
N ALA A 49 -11.43 -11.05 -3.08
CA ALA A 49 -12.73 -11.06 -2.39
C ALA A 49 -12.56 -11.01 -0.87
N ALA A 50 -11.69 -11.86 -0.30
CA ALA A 50 -11.40 -11.86 1.13
C ALA A 50 -10.85 -10.51 1.62
N ALA A 51 -9.95 -9.88 0.84
CA ALA A 51 -9.41 -8.57 1.16
C ALA A 51 -10.49 -7.46 1.14
N ALA A 52 -11.45 -7.53 0.21
CA ALA A 52 -12.56 -6.59 0.13
C ALA A 52 -13.50 -6.71 1.35
N VAL A 53 -13.89 -7.95 1.71
CA VAL A 53 -14.71 -8.22 2.90
C VAL A 53 -14.01 -7.70 4.16
N LYS A 54 -12.73 -8.03 4.36
CA LYS A 54 -11.96 -7.56 5.52
C LYS A 54 -11.88 -6.03 5.58
N ARG A 55 -11.72 -5.36 4.44
CA ARG A 55 -11.70 -3.88 4.36
C ARG A 55 -13.05 -3.29 4.75
N HIS A 56 -14.15 -3.88 4.29
CA HIS A 56 -15.49 -3.43 4.62
C HIS A 56 -15.79 -3.58 6.11
N LEU A 57 -15.51 -4.76 6.69
CA LEU A 57 -15.68 -5.01 8.12
C LEU A 57 -14.86 -4.03 8.98
N LYS A 58 -13.61 -3.75 8.59
CA LYS A 58 -12.77 -2.76 9.29
C LYS A 58 -13.30 -1.33 9.17
N LYS A 59 -13.98 -0.99 8.08
CA LYS A 59 -14.63 0.32 7.91
C LYS A 59 -15.81 0.45 8.87
N LEU A 60 -16.72 -0.53 8.89
CA LEU A 60 -17.87 -0.55 9.79
C LEU A 60 -17.43 -0.46 11.26
N GLN A 61 -16.43 -1.24 11.67
CA GLN A 61 -15.88 -1.17 13.03
C GLN A 61 -15.34 0.22 13.40
N ARG A 62 -14.72 0.93 12.45
CA ARG A 62 -14.22 2.31 12.68
C ARG A 62 -15.38 3.30 12.81
N GLU A 63 -16.42 3.12 12.02
CA GLU A 63 -17.62 3.96 12.07
C GLU A 63 -18.35 3.76 13.40
N SER A 64 -18.63 2.53 13.81
CA SER A 64 -19.24 2.22 15.12
C SER A 64 -18.46 2.84 16.28
N LYS A 65 -17.14 2.67 16.32
CA LYS A 65 -16.27 3.26 17.36
C LYS A 65 -16.26 4.79 17.34
N ARG A 66 -16.46 5.42 16.18
CA ARG A 66 -16.57 6.88 16.07
C ARG A 66 -17.89 7.36 16.68
N PHE A 67 -18.98 6.65 16.42
CA PHE A 67 -20.29 6.96 17.01
C PHE A 67 -20.28 6.75 18.53
N GLU A 68 -19.69 5.66 19.04
CA GLU A 68 -19.55 5.42 20.50
C GLU A 68 -18.74 6.51 21.22
N LYS A 69 -17.70 7.08 20.59
CA LYS A 69 -16.88 8.14 21.17
C LYS A 69 -17.51 9.54 21.14
N SER A 70 -18.60 9.71 20.39
CA SER A 70 -19.26 11.01 20.20
C SER A 70 -20.48 11.20 21.11
N PHE A 71 -20.87 10.17 21.85
CA PHE A 71 -21.87 10.21 22.92
C PHE A 71 -21.19 10.19 24.29
#